data_AF-A0A962FWM8-F1
#
_entry.id   AF-A0A962FWM8-F1
#
_cell.length_a   1.000
_cell.length_b   1.000
_cell.length_c   1.000
_cell.angle_alpha   90.00
_cell.angle_beta   90.00
_cell.angle_gamma   90.00
#
_symmetry.space_group_name_H-M   'P 1'
#
loop_
_entity.id
_entity.type
_entity.pdbx_description
1 polymer ?
#
loop_
_entity_poly.entity_id
_entity_poly.type
_entity_poly.pdbx_seq_one_letter_code
_entity_poly.pdbx_strand_id
1 'polypeptide(L)'
;MTPANLESRIRRLGWGVFYTAWVGTAEKYGVARTSKVPNQQADVPACPPVSQLPDELHESLRRFGQLWASSNARPRPQVDVAEYWDELLGEWAMSERLPLLIRKHRGNRGQRLMHESGRSIVPCDNSAAHWSFTLAMQGVKPTLRDIGRWLRNDQIPVMMIRKVAEKTSSFQCQLSTRHSLSDRGWKLAHIQPIGLRTRTTLEGQRLERLQRHFRDFLAPSNAFLVPKAWSGIGELAEVSESM
;
A
#
# COMPACT_ATOMS: atom_id res chain seq x y z
N MET A 1 27.28 -42.44 -8.55
CA MET A 1 26.05 -41.72 -8.14
C MET A 1 25.33 -41.28 -9.40
N THR A 2 24.07 -41.64 -9.56
CA THR A 2 23.29 -41.35 -10.78
C THR A 2 22.80 -39.89 -10.80
N PRO A 3 22.63 -39.27 -11.99
CA PRO A 3 22.26 -37.86 -12.13
C PRO A 3 20.98 -37.45 -11.38
N ALA A 4 20.04 -38.39 -11.23
CA ALA A 4 18.77 -38.17 -10.53
C ALA A 4 18.91 -37.91 -9.01
N ASN A 5 20.03 -38.30 -8.37
CA ASN A 5 20.27 -38.05 -6.95
C ASN A 5 20.90 -36.67 -6.66
N LEU A 6 21.31 -35.93 -7.69
CA LEU A 6 21.89 -34.59 -7.55
C LEU A 6 20.80 -33.50 -7.55
N GLU A 7 19.79 -33.65 -8.40
CA GLU A 7 18.67 -32.69 -8.53
C GLU A 7 17.78 -32.62 -7.27
N SER A 8 17.62 -33.73 -6.55
CA SER A 8 16.79 -33.76 -5.34
C SER A 8 17.43 -33.04 -4.14
N ARG A 9 18.76 -32.92 -4.11
CA ARG A 9 19.48 -32.13 -3.08
C ARG A 9 19.57 -30.64 -3.43
N ILE A 10 19.61 -30.30 -4.72
CA ILE A 10 19.64 -28.89 -5.20
C ILE A 10 18.34 -28.15 -4.85
N ARG A 11 17.20 -28.84 -4.74
CA ARG A 11 15.92 -28.22 -4.35
C ARG A 11 15.75 -27.88 -2.86
N ARG A 12 16.67 -28.32 -1.96
CA ARG A 12 16.53 -28.11 -0.50
C ARG A 12 17.48 -27.08 0.11
N LEU A 13 18.43 -26.53 -0.63
CA LEU A 13 19.36 -25.52 -0.12
C LEU A 13 19.24 -24.28 -1.00
N GLY A 14 18.75 -23.18 -0.41
CA GLY A 14 18.58 -21.91 -1.10
C GLY A 14 19.86 -21.45 -1.79
N TRP A 15 19.68 -20.76 -2.92
CA TRP A 15 20.72 -20.28 -3.85
C TRP A 15 21.86 -19.45 -3.22
N GLY A 16 21.76 -19.05 -1.95
CA GLY A 16 22.79 -18.28 -1.25
C GLY A 16 23.98 -19.07 -0.70
N VAL A 17 23.92 -20.41 -0.62
CA VAL A 17 24.97 -21.22 0.03
C VAL A 17 26.03 -21.75 -0.97
N PHE A 18 25.77 -21.69 -2.28
CA PHE A 18 26.70 -22.22 -3.28
C PHE A 18 27.85 -21.27 -3.64
N TYR A 19 27.73 -19.97 -3.36
CA TYR A 19 28.80 -19.02 -3.74
C TYR A 19 30.06 -19.16 -2.87
N THR A 20 29.92 -19.59 -1.61
CA THR A 20 31.05 -19.76 -0.69
C THR A 20 31.73 -21.14 -0.79
N ALA A 21 31.03 -22.17 -1.28
CA ALA A 21 31.59 -23.53 -1.37
C ALA A 21 32.40 -23.80 -2.66
N TRP A 22 32.13 -23.09 -3.75
CA TRP A 22 32.86 -23.26 -5.02
C TRP A 22 34.21 -22.51 -5.03
N VAL A 23 34.31 -21.40 -4.30
CA VAL A 23 35.56 -20.61 -4.23
C VAL A 23 36.66 -21.37 -3.45
N GLY A 24 36.28 -22.20 -2.46
CA GLY A 24 37.24 -22.91 -1.61
C GLY A 24 37.89 -24.17 -2.21
N THR A 25 37.46 -24.66 -3.38
CA THR A 25 38.02 -25.87 -4.01
C THR A 25 38.91 -25.60 -5.22
N ALA A 26 38.84 -24.40 -5.81
CA ALA A 26 39.64 -24.03 -6.97
C ALA A 26 41.10 -23.67 -6.64
N GLU A 27 41.42 -23.34 -5.38
CA GLU A 27 42.80 -23.02 -4.96
C GLU A 27 43.71 -24.25 -4.83
N LYS A 28 43.16 -25.48 -4.84
CA LYS A 28 43.95 -26.69 -4.54
C LYS A 28 44.46 -27.45 -5.78
N TYR A 29 44.08 -27.06 -7.00
CA TYR A 29 44.38 -27.84 -8.22
C TYR A 29 44.96 -27.06 -9.41
N GLY A 30 45.64 -25.93 -9.16
CA GLY A 30 46.57 -25.35 -10.14
C GLY A 30 46.01 -25.13 -11.57
N VAL A 31 44.71 -24.86 -11.70
CA VAL A 31 44.11 -24.57 -13.01
C VAL A 31 44.40 -23.11 -13.33
N ALA A 32 45.23 -22.89 -14.35
CA ALA A 32 45.52 -21.58 -14.91
C ALA A 32 44.19 -20.82 -15.14
N ARG A 33 44.12 -19.58 -14.65
CA ARG A 33 42.98 -18.68 -14.85
C ARG A 33 42.73 -18.57 -16.35
N THR A 34 41.71 -19.28 -16.82
CA THR A 34 41.19 -19.10 -18.17
C THR A 34 40.75 -17.66 -18.32
N SER A 35 41.03 -17.14 -19.51
CA SER A 35 40.75 -15.78 -19.96
C SER A 35 39.41 -15.26 -19.44
N LYS A 36 39.43 -14.05 -18.88
CA LYS A 36 38.23 -13.29 -18.56
C LYS A 36 37.35 -13.27 -19.82
N VAL A 37 36.22 -13.97 -19.77
CA VAL A 37 35.14 -13.77 -20.74
C VAL A 37 34.78 -12.29 -20.68
N PRO A 38 34.81 -11.55 -21.80
CA PRO A 38 34.44 -10.15 -21.79
C PRO A 38 33.00 -10.07 -21.29
N ASN A 39 32.78 -9.35 -20.20
CA ASN A 39 31.44 -9.01 -19.73
C ASN A 39 30.87 -8.01 -20.75
N GLN A 40 30.34 -8.51 -21.86
CA GLN A 40 29.51 -7.73 -22.78
C GLN A 40 28.16 -7.55 -22.10
N GLN A 41 28.13 -6.66 -21.11
CA GLN A 41 26.87 -6.04 -20.70
C GLN A 41 26.40 -5.23 -21.90
N ALA A 42 25.46 -5.79 -22.66
CA ALA A 42 24.71 -5.01 -23.62
C ALA A 42 24.07 -3.85 -22.85
N ASP A 43 24.43 -2.62 -23.21
CA ASP A 43 23.86 -1.42 -22.60
C ASP A 43 22.37 -1.40 -22.92
N VAL A 44 21.54 -1.64 -21.91
CA VAL A 44 20.10 -1.44 -22.01
C VAL A 44 19.87 0.06 -22.19
N PRO A 45 19.17 0.50 -23.26
CA PRO A 45 18.93 1.91 -23.49
C PRO A 45 18.10 2.51 -22.36
N ALA A 46 18.30 3.81 -22.11
CA ALA A 46 17.50 4.54 -21.14
C ALA A 46 16.01 4.47 -21.51
N CYS A 47 15.16 4.26 -20.51
CA CYS A 47 13.71 4.27 -20.70
C CYS A 47 13.26 5.67 -21.16
N PRO A 48 12.49 5.79 -22.26
CA PRO A 48 11.95 7.08 -22.67
C PRO A 48 11.00 7.62 -21.58
N PRO A 49 10.87 8.96 -21.45
CA PRO A 49 9.83 9.57 -20.65
C PRO A 49 8.45 9.05 -21.05
N VAL A 50 7.56 8.87 -20.07
CA VAL A 50 6.18 8.40 -20.30
C VAL A 50 5.45 9.28 -21.33
N SER A 51 5.69 10.60 -21.31
CA SER A 51 5.11 11.56 -22.26
C SER A 51 5.59 11.40 -23.71
N GLN A 52 6.55 10.52 -23.97
CA GLN A 52 7.08 10.21 -25.31
C GLN A 52 6.68 8.81 -25.77
N LEU A 53 5.92 8.06 -24.96
CA LEU A 53 5.36 6.78 -25.37
C LEU A 53 4.22 7.01 -26.39
N PRO A 54 3.95 6.04 -27.29
CA PRO A 54 2.85 6.15 -28.24
C PRO A 54 1.49 6.40 -27.56
N ASP A 55 0.69 7.32 -28.11
CA ASP A 55 -0.64 7.67 -27.59
C ASP A 55 -1.57 6.46 -27.49
N GLU A 56 -1.44 5.49 -28.41
CA GLU A 56 -2.21 4.24 -28.43
C GLU A 56 -2.07 3.43 -27.12
N LEU A 57 -0.90 3.50 -26.46
CA LEU A 57 -0.69 2.84 -25.16
C LEU A 57 -1.50 3.53 -24.06
N HIS A 58 -1.50 4.87 -24.03
CA HIS A 58 -2.29 5.65 -23.09
C HIS A 58 -3.79 5.45 -23.31
N GLU A 59 -4.25 5.45 -24.56
CA GLU A 59 -5.64 5.17 -24.91
C GLU A 59 -6.07 3.76 -24.49
N SER A 60 -5.20 2.77 -24.68
CA SER A 60 -5.46 1.39 -24.23
C SER A 60 -5.63 1.31 -22.71
N LEU A 61 -4.81 2.02 -21.95
CA LEU A 61 -4.92 2.09 -20.49
C LEU A 61 -6.18 2.82 -20.03
N ARG A 62 -6.53 3.95 -20.66
CA ARG A 62 -7.80 4.67 -20.37
C ARG A 62 -9.01 3.78 -20.68
N ARG A 63 -9.00 3.10 -21.82
CA ARG A 63 -10.05 2.17 -22.21
C ARG A 63 -10.19 1.02 -21.20
N PHE A 64 -9.06 0.46 -20.74
CA PHE A 64 -9.08 -0.52 -19.65
C PHE A 64 -9.74 0.06 -18.40
N GLY A 65 -9.36 1.28 -18.00
CA GLY A 65 -9.94 2.00 -16.86
C GLY A 65 -11.45 2.13 -16.98
N GLN A 66 -11.95 2.63 -18.12
CA GLN A 66 -13.39 2.80 -18.39
C GLN A 66 -14.17 1.47 -18.38
N LEU A 67 -13.61 0.43 -18.99
CA LEU A 67 -14.22 -0.90 -19.00
C LEU A 67 -14.30 -1.48 -17.58
N TRP A 68 -13.25 -1.33 -16.79
CA TRP A 68 -13.26 -1.78 -15.41
C TRP A 68 -14.20 -0.93 -14.54
N ALA A 69 -14.21 0.39 -14.75
CA ALA A 69 -15.06 1.33 -14.04
C ALA A 69 -16.55 1.12 -14.32
N SER A 70 -16.93 0.58 -15.47
CA SER A 70 -18.31 0.21 -15.83
C SER A 70 -18.66 -1.26 -15.56
N SER A 71 -17.67 -2.09 -15.24
CA SER A 71 -17.88 -3.52 -15.01
C SER A 71 -18.73 -3.81 -13.76
N ASN A 72 -19.71 -4.70 -13.91
CA ASN A 72 -20.48 -5.27 -12.79
C ASN A 72 -19.63 -6.16 -11.89
N ALA A 73 -18.48 -6.63 -12.38
CA ALA A 73 -17.55 -7.41 -11.58
C ALA A 73 -16.70 -6.55 -10.63
N ARG A 74 -16.67 -5.22 -10.82
CA ARG A 74 -15.98 -4.29 -9.92
C ARG A 74 -16.82 -4.10 -8.65
N PRO A 75 -16.37 -4.58 -7.47
CA PRO A 75 -17.12 -4.37 -6.24
C PRO A 75 -17.11 -2.89 -5.87
N ARG A 76 -18.26 -2.37 -5.44
CA ARG A 76 -18.44 -0.98 -5.02
C ARG A 76 -19.31 -0.92 -3.78
N PRO A 77 -19.03 -0.01 -2.83
CA PRO A 77 -19.99 0.34 -1.80
C PRO A 77 -21.27 0.87 -2.44
N GLN A 78 -22.38 0.78 -1.72
CA GLN A 78 -23.61 1.48 -2.12
C GLN A 78 -23.37 2.99 -2.08
N VAL A 79 -23.98 3.72 -3.01
CA VAL A 79 -23.76 5.17 -3.18
C VAL A 79 -24.08 5.93 -1.89
N ASP A 80 -25.24 5.66 -1.29
CA ASP A 80 -25.70 6.27 -0.05
C ASP A 80 -24.84 5.90 1.18
N VAL A 81 -24.07 4.82 1.11
CA VAL A 81 -23.08 4.46 2.13
C VAL A 81 -21.78 5.23 1.91
N ALA A 82 -21.31 5.33 0.67
CA ALA A 82 -20.12 6.11 0.35
C ALA A 82 -20.30 7.60 0.72
N GLU A 83 -21.44 8.20 0.36
CA GLU A 83 -21.79 9.59 0.72
C GLU A 83 -21.84 9.79 2.24
N TYR A 84 -22.43 8.85 2.97
CA TYR A 84 -22.45 8.89 4.45
C TYR A 84 -21.02 8.87 5.04
N TRP A 85 -20.12 8.06 4.47
CA TRP A 85 -18.73 8.03 4.91
C TRP A 85 -18.02 9.36 4.64
N ASP A 86 -18.30 10.04 3.53
CA ASP A 86 -17.71 11.34 3.22
C ASP A 86 -18.13 12.42 4.23
N GLU A 87 -19.41 12.43 4.62
CA GLU A 87 -19.92 13.30 5.69
C GLU A 87 -19.27 12.99 7.04
N LEU A 88 -19.26 11.72 7.44
CA LEU A 88 -18.64 11.27 8.69
C LEU A 88 -17.15 11.64 8.76
N LEU A 89 -16.41 11.46 7.67
CA LEU A 89 -15.00 11.82 7.60
C LEU A 89 -14.80 13.33 7.63
N GLY A 90 -15.74 14.11 7.08
CA GLY A 90 -15.83 15.56 7.28
C GLY A 90 -15.93 15.94 8.76
N GLU A 91 -16.92 15.38 9.47
CA GLU A 91 -17.11 15.62 10.90
C GLU A 91 -15.89 15.18 11.73
N TRP A 92 -15.35 13.99 11.44
CA TRP A 92 -14.16 13.48 12.11
C TRP A 92 -12.95 14.38 11.87
N ALA A 93 -12.73 14.85 10.64
CA ALA A 93 -11.62 15.75 10.34
C ALA A 93 -11.64 17.02 11.20
N MET A 94 -12.84 17.55 11.49
CA MET A 94 -13.05 18.75 12.30
C MET A 94 -13.10 18.49 13.81
N SER A 95 -13.42 17.27 14.24
CA SER A 95 -13.60 16.94 15.66
C SER A 95 -12.29 16.85 16.43
N GLU A 96 -11.94 17.87 17.21
CA GLU A 96 -10.70 17.98 18.02
C GLU A 96 -10.40 16.77 18.93
N ARG A 97 -11.43 16.01 19.32
CA ARG A 97 -11.33 14.87 20.24
C ARG A 97 -10.76 13.59 19.62
N LEU A 98 -10.88 13.42 18.29
CA LEU A 98 -10.47 12.20 17.60
C LEU A 98 -9.20 12.41 16.79
N PRO A 99 -8.18 11.54 16.84
CA PRO A 99 -6.98 11.70 16.03
C PRO A 99 -7.28 11.67 14.52
N LEU A 100 -6.46 12.37 13.73
CA LEU A 100 -6.40 12.19 12.27
C LEU A 100 -5.50 10.99 11.95
N LEU A 101 -6.00 10.03 11.18
CA LEU A 101 -5.20 8.92 10.65
C LEU A 101 -4.49 9.35 9.37
N ILE A 102 -3.16 9.37 9.37
CA ILE A 102 -2.38 9.88 8.25
C ILE A 102 -1.52 8.77 7.64
N ARG A 103 -1.73 8.49 6.35
CA ARG A 103 -0.90 7.57 5.54
C ARG A 103 0.47 8.18 5.23
N LYS A 104 1.34 8.26 6.25
CA LYS A 104 2.76 8.60 6.15
C LYS A 104 3.44 8.13 7.42
N HIS A 105 4.26 7.10 7.33
CA HIS A 105 5.00 6.58 8.48
C HIS A 105 6.51 6.50 8.22
N ARG A 106 7.31 6.78 9.26
CA ARG A 106 8.78 6.62 9.25
C ARG A 106 9.22 5.71 10.40
N GLY A 107 8.54 4.56 10.52
CA GLY A 107 8.75 3.61 11.65
C GLY A 107 7.93 3.95 12.90
N ASN A 108 6.99 4.90 12.80
CA ASN A 108 6.18 5.42 13.90
C ASN A 108 4.68 5.15 13.74
N ARG A 109 4.29 4.05 13.07
CA ARG A 109 2.86 3.71 12.90
C ARG A 109 2.21 3.51 14.26
N GLY A 110 1.00 4.05 14.41
CA GLY A 110 0.21 3.94 15.64
C GLY A 110 0.69 4.84 16.79
N GLN A 111 1.79 5.58 16.64
CA GLN A 111 2.19 6.57 17.64
C GLN A 111 1.25 7.76 17.61
N ARG A 112 0.92 8.29 18.79
CA ARG A 112 0.18 9.54 18.91
C ARG A 112 1.16 10.70 18.80
N LEU A 113 1.06 11.47 17.73
CA LEU A 113 1.78 12.72 17.55
C LEU A 113 0.86 13.89 17.89
N MET A 114 1.44 14.96 18.43
CA MET A 114 0.72 16.20 18.69
C MET A 114 1.09 17.22 17.62
N HIS A 115 0.11 17.67 16.87
CA HIS A 115 0.25 18.79 15.93
C HIS A 115 0.42 20.10 16.70
N GLU A 116 1.04 21.09 16.07
CA GLU A 116 1.23 22.44 16.66
C GLU A 116 -0.08 23.11 17.08
N SER A 117 -1.19 22.78 16.40
CA SER A 117 -2.54 23.25 16.77
C SER A 117 -3.18 22.53 17.97
N GLY A 118 -2.49 21.56 18.59
CA GLY A 118 -3.07 20.64 19.59
C GLY A 118 -3.87 19.47 18.99
N ARG A 119 -3.90 19.33 17.66
CA ARG A 119 -4.59 18.22 17.00
C ARG A 119 -3.80 16.93 17.15
N SER A 120 -4.44 15.86 17.59
CA SER A 120 -3.80 14.55 17.60
C SER A 120 -3.70 13.93 16.20
N ILE A 121 -2.53 13.40 15.84
CA ILE A 121 -2.24 12.72 14.58
C ILE A 121 -1.75 11.30 14.87
N VAL A 122 -2.16 10.33 14.05
CA VAL A 122 -1.69 8.95 14.13
C VAL A 122 -1.19 8.50 12.75
N PRO A 123 0.14 8.31 12.57
CA PRO A 123 0.71 7.72 11.38
C PRO A 123 0.21 6.28 11.19
N CYS A 124 -0.13 5.90 9.96
CA CYS A 124 -0.55 4.54 9.63
C CYS A 124 -0.09 4.13 8.21
N ASP A 125 -0.16 2.84 7.92
CA ASP A 125 -0.08 2.34 6.54
C ASP A 125 -1.48 2.24 5.90
N ASN A 126 -1.60 1.51 4.78
CA ASN A 126 -2.87 1.42 4.04
C ASN A 126 -3.97 0.61 4.77
N SER A 127 -3.69 0.02 5.92
CA SER A 127 -4.65 -0.79 6.69
C SER A 127 -5.94 -0.05 7.06
N ALA A 128 -5.87 1.23 7.41
CA ALA A 128 -7.07 2.01 7.73
C ALA A 128 -7.99 2.22 6.51
N ALA A 129 -7.42 2.36 5.31
CA ALA A 129 -8.19 2.41 4.06
C ALA A 129 -8.85 1.05 3.74
N HIS A 130 -8.15 -0.06 3.97
CA HIS A 130 -8.76 -1.40 3.83
C HIS A 130 -9.96 -1.58 4.77
N TRP A 131 -9.83 -1.10 6.01
CA TRP A 131 -10.88 -1.19 7.01
C TRP A 131 -12.12 -0.36 6.66
N SER A 132 -11.95 0.92 6.37
CA SER A 132 -13.05 1.82 5.99
C SER A 132 -13.76 1.33 4.73
N PHE A 133 -12.99 0.96 3.70
CA PHE A 133 -13.56 0.42 2.46
C PHE A 133 -14.33 -0.89 2.70
N THR A 134 -13.79 -1.81 3.51
CA THR A 134 -14.49 -3.08 3.81
C THR A 134 -15.79 -2.85 4.58
N LEU A 135 -15.80 -1.91 5.54
CA LEU A 135 -17.03 -1.57 6.27
C LEU A 135 -18.08 -0.95 5.34
N ALA A 136 -17.66 -0.06 4.44
CA ALA A 136 -18.56 0.52 3.44
C ALA A 136 -19.12 -0.54 2.47
N MET A 137 -18.29 -1.50 2.04
CA MET A 137 -18.74 -2.66 1.24
C MET A 137 -19.76 -3.53 1.98
N GLN A 138 -19.77 -3.50 3.32
CA GLN A 138 -20.73 -4.22 4.17
C GLN A 138 -21.98 -3.37 4.49
N GLY A 139 -22.08 -2.16 3.96
CA GLY A 139 -23.20 -1.25 4.23
C GLY A 139 -23.16 -0.59 5.62
N VAL A 140 -22.03 -0.66 6.33
CA VAL A 140 -21.91 -0.11 7.69
C VAL A 140 -21.82 1.41 7.63
N LYS A 141 -22.73 2.09 8.36
CA LYS A 141 -22.79 3.55 8.53
C LYS A 141 -22.51 3.92 10.00
N PRO A 142 -21.25 4.04 10.42
CA PRO A 142 -20.92 4.28 11.83
C PRO A 142 -21.06 5.75 12.22
N THR A 143 -21.44 6.02 13.46
CA THR A 143 -21.46 7.39 13.97
C THR A 143 -20.08 7.85 14.43
N LEU A 144 -19.87 9.15 14.58
CA LEU A 144 -18.65 9.71 15.18
C LEU A 144 -18.36 9.14 16.59
N ARG A 145 -19.42 8.81 17.34
CA ARG A 145 -19.32 8.14 18.65
C ARG A 145 -18.76 6.72 18.52
N ASP A 146 -19.16 5.99 17.49
CA ASP A 146 -18.65 4.64 17.21
C ASP A 146 -17.18 4.69 16.85
N ILE A 147 -16.78 5.63 15.98
CA ILE A 147 -15.36 5.88 15.67
C ILE A 147 -14.55 6.12 16.95
N GLY A 148 -15.03 7.03 17.82
CA GLY A 148 -14.36 7.30 19.08
C GLY A 148 -14.26 6.08 19.99
N ARG A 149 -15.30 5.24 20.03
CA ARG A 149 -15.31 3.97 20.78
C ARG A 149 -14.29 2.99 20.23
N TRP A 150 -14.26 2.79 18.91
CA TRP A 150 -13.35 1.89 18.24
C TRP A 150 -11.88 2.32 18.39
N LEU A 151 -11.59 3.62 18.34
CA LEU A 151 -10.25 4.13 18.60
C LEU A 151 -9.81 3.88 20.04
N ARG A 152 -10.68 4.14 21.04
CA ARG A 152 -10.36 3.87 22.46
C ARG A 152 -10.12 2.39 22.73
N ASN A 153 -10.81 1.52 22.00
CA ASN A 153 -10.69 0.07 22.12
C ASN A 153 -9.63 -0.53 21.19
N ASP A 154 -8.85 0.29 20.48
CA ASP A 154 -7.83 -0.15 19.51
C ASP A 154 -8.40 -1.12 18.44
N GLN A 155 -9.53 -0.75 17.84
CA GLN A 155 -10.28 -1.56 16.86
C GLN A 155 -10.19 -1.02 15.42
N ILE A 156 -9.58 0.15 15.22
CA ILE A 156 -9.30 0.69 13.87
C ILE A 156 -7.85 0.37 13.52
N PRO A 157 -7.59 -0.44 12.48
CA PRO A 157 -6.24 -0.89 12.17
C PRO A 157 -5.38 0.25 11.62
N VAL A 158 -4.16 0.36 12.14
CA VAL A 158 -3.16 1.38 11.74
C VAL A 158 -1.91 0.75 11.10
N MET A 159 -1.82 -0.58 11.12
CA MET A 159 -0.74 -1.34 10.51
C MET A 159 -1.23 -2.67 9.91
N MET A 160 -0.67 -3.09 8.78
CA MET A 160 -0.90 -4.43 8.22
C MET A 160 -0.16 -5.52 9.00
N ILE A 161 1.08 -5.23 9.38
CA ILE A 161 1.96 -6.12 10.14
C ILE A 161 2.65 -5.29 11.22
N ARG A 162 2.53 -5.74 12.47
CA ARG A 162 3.18 -5.13 13.63
C ARG A 162 4.67 -5.44 13.64
N LYS A 163 5.49 -4.39 13.78
CA LYS A 163 6.95 -4.51 14.01
C LYS A 163 7.27 -4.39 15.49
N VAL A 164 8.44 -4.90 15.90
CA VAL A 164 8.89 -4.87 17.30
C VAL A 164 8.95 -3.43 17.85
N ALA A 165 9.44 -2.49 17.04
CA ALA A 165 9.53 -1.06 17.41
C ALA A 165 8.17 -0.39 17.68
N GLU A 166 7.06 -1.02 17.28
CA GLU A 166 5.72 -0.45 17.39
C GLU A 166 4.96 -0.94 18.65
N LYS A 167 5.57 -1.82 19.47
CA LYS A 167 4.95 -2.42 20.67
C LYS A 167 4.59 -1.41 21.77
N THR A 168 5.19 -0.23 21.77
CA THR A 168 4.94 0.83 22.75
C THR A 168 4.04 1.94 22.19
N SER A 169 3.54 1.78 20.96
CA SER A 169 2.68 2.78 20.32
C SER A 169 1.31 2.85 20.99
N SER A 170 0.68 4.03 20.94
CA SER A 170 -0.64 4.28 21.52
C SER A 170 -1.76 3.47 20.84
N PHE A 171 -1.60 3.21 19.54
CA PHE A 171 -2.51 2.39 18.74
C PHE A 171 -1.72 1.22 18.16
N GLN A 172 -2.27 0.01 18.27
CA GLN A 172 -1.57 -1.21 17.89
C GLN A 172 -2.42 -2.12 17.03
N CYS A 173 -3.67 -1.74 16.74
CA CYS A 173 -4.61 -2.52 15.97
C CYS A 173 -4.00 -2.92 14.62
N GLN A 174 -3.91 -4.22 14.39
CA GLN A 174 -3.44 -4.79 13.13
C GLN A 174 -4.63 -5.08 12.22
N LEU A 175 -4.44 -4.92 10.91
CA LEU A 175 -5.42 -5.35 9.92
C LEU A 175 -5.69 -6.85 10.06
N SER A 176 -6.90 -7.20 10.49
CA SER A 176 -7.38 -8.58 10.52
C SER A 176 -7.69 -9.08 9.11
N THR A 177 -7.53 -10.39 8.88
CA THR A 177 -7.86 -11.07 7.60
C THR A 177 -9.28 -10.75 7.10
N ARG A 178 -10.26 -10.61 8.00
CA ARG A 178 -11.64 -10.21 7.65
C ARG A 178 -11.74 -8.86 6.92
N HIS A 179 -10.81 -7.94 7.15
CA HIS A 179 -10.75 -6.62 6.51
C HIS A 179 -9.63 -6.53 5.46
N SER A 180 -8.86 -7.59 5.29
CA SER A 180 -7.77 -7.63 4.30
C SER A 180 -8.32 -7.96 2.91
N LEU A 181 -8.56 -6.92 2.12
CA LEU A 181 -8.89 -7.04 0.69
C LEU A 181 -7.81 -7.81 -0.09
N SER A 182 -6.54 -7.66 0.31
CA SER A 182 -5.38 -8.35 -0.27
C SER A 182 -5.42 -9.87 -0.10
N ASP A 183 -5.97 -10.36 1.01
CA ASP A 183 -6.14 -11.80 1.27
C ASP A 183 -7.30 -12.38 0.46
N ARG A 184 -8.21 -11.51 0.01
CA ARG A 184 -9.34 -11.84 -0.89
C ARG A 184 -9.01 -11.68 -2.37
N GLY A 185 -7.73 -11.49 -2.73
CA GLY A 185 -7.30 -11.34 -4.11
C GLY A 185 -7.53 -9.96 -4.73
N TRP A 186 -7.84 -8.94 -3.92
CA TRP A 186 -8.03 -7.57 -4.37
C TRP A 186 -6.86 -6.67 -3.99
N LYS A 187 -6.56 -5.72 -4.87
CA LYS A 187 -5.73 -4.56 -4.57
C LYS A 187 -6.66 -3.36 -4.41
N LEU A 188 -6.56 -2.68 -3.26
CA LEU A 188 -7.18 -1.38 -3.03
C LEU A 188 -6.26 -0.29 -3.58
N ALA A 189 -6.79 0.53 -4.47
CA ALA A 189 -6.16 1.72 -5.02
C ALA A 189 -7.03 2.95 -4.71
N HIS A 190 -6.45 4.14 -4.85
CA HIS A 190 -7.13 5.40 -4.66
C HIS A 190 -7.31 6.12 -6.00
N ILE A 191 -8.47 6.74 -6.21
CA ILE A 191 -8.77 7.53 -7.41
C ILE A 191 -7.87 8.76 -7.42
N GLN A 192 -7.93 9.54 -6.34
CA GLN A 192 -7.00 10.63 -6.06
C GLN A 192 -5.81 10.11 -5.25
N PRO A 193 -4.56 10.40 -5.67
CA PRO A 193 -3.37 9.82 -5.07
C PRO A 193 -3.19 10.27 -3.61
N ILE A 194 -2.96 9.30 -2.72
CA ILE A 194 -2.75 9.57 -1.29
C ILE A 194 -1.27 9.68 -0.98
N GLY A 195 -0.79 10.92 -0.86
CA GLY A 195 0.57 11.18 -0.42
C GLY A 195 0.84 12.65 -0.13
N LEU A 196 1.44 12.95 1.02
CA LEU A 196 1.80 14.30 1.40
C LEU A 196 3.01 14.87 0.62
N ARG A 197 3.77 14.03 -0.11
CA ARG A 197 4.92 14.42 -0.97
C ARG A 197 5.78 15.54 -0.37
N THR A 198 6.23 15.36 0.86
CA THR A 198 6.89 16.42 1.64
C THR A 198 7.89 15.84 2.64
N ARG A 199 8.99 16.56 2.86
CA ARG A 199 10.01 16.20 3.84
C ARG A 199 9.65 16.64 5.26
N THR A 200 8.82 17.67 5.41
CA THR A 200 8.36 18.19 6.70
C THR A 200 7.70 17.08 7.52
N THR A 201 7.88 17.17 8.85
CA THR A 201 7.20 16.34 9.85
C THR A 201 5.68 16.49 9.75
N LEU A 202 4.93 15.59 10.39
CA LEU A 202 3.47 15.69 10.35
C LEU A 202 2.97 16.82 11.25
N GLU A 203 3.68 17.06 12.34
CA GLU A 203 3.39 18.02 13.39
C GLU A 203 3.44 19.48 12.91
N GLY A 204 4.29 19.76 11.91
CA GLY A 204 4.42 21.08 11.27
C GLY A 204 3.82 21.17 9.85
N GLN A 205 3.00 20.21 9.42
CA GLN A 205 2.19 20.40 8.22
C GLN A 205 1.05 21.37 8.51
N ARG A 206 0.53 22.06 7.49
CA ARG A 206 -0.75 22.77 7.65
C ARG A 206 -1.87 21.80 8.03
N LEU A 207 -2.63 22.14 9.07
CA LEU A 207 -3.72 21.29 9.58
C LEU A 207 -4.75 20.97 8.49
N GLU A 208 -5.16 21.97 7.70
CA GLU A 208 -6.14 21.80 6.61
C GLU A 208 -5.67 20.76 5.58
N ARG A 209 -4.35 20.68 5.35
CA ARG A 209 -3.76 19.69 4.44
C ARG A 209 -3.83 18.29 5.02
N LEU A 210 -3.61 18.14 6.33
CA LEU A 210 -3.75 16.86 7.02
C LEU A 210 -5.20 16.39 7.08
N GLN A 211 -6.15 17.31 7.34
CA GLN A 211 -7.58 17.02 7.31
C GLN A 211 -8.02 16.57 5.92
N ARG A 212 -7.56 17.25 4.85
CA ARG A 212 -7.83 16.81 3.47
C ARG A 212 -7.24 15.43 3.20
N HIS A 213 -5.95 15.23 3.48
CA HIS A 213 -5.30 13.92 3.34
C HIS A 213 -6.07 12.81 4.06
N PHE A 214 -6.48 13.06 5.31
CA PHE A 214 -7.23 12.11 6.11
C PHE A 214 -8.56 11.71 5.44
N ARG A 215 -9.33 12.69 4.95
CA ARG A 215 -10.59 12.42 4.24
C ARG A 215 -10.34 11.61 2.98
N ASP A 216 -9.47 12.07 2.09
CA ASP A 216 -9.16 11.40 0.83
C ASP A 216 -8.64 9.98 1.05
N PHE A 217 -7.87 9.78 2.14
CA PHE A 217 -7.26 8.49 2.47
C PHE A 217 -8.28 7.43 2.89
N LEU A 218 -9.27 7.81 3.71
CA LEU A 218 -10.25 6.88 4.27
C LEU A 218 -11.59 6.87 3.52
N ALA A 219 -11.83 7.81 2.62
CA ALA A 219 -13.06 7.91 1.85
C ALA A 219 -13.23 6.68 0.94
N PRO A 220 -14.28 5.88 1.12
CA PRO A 220 -14.58 4.79 0.19
C PRO A 220 -14.90 5.30 -1.22
N SER A 221 -15.45 6.51 -1.33
CA SER A 221 -15.71 7.19 -2.60
C SER A 221 -14.43 7.54 -3.38
N ASN A 222 -13.29 7.66 -2.69
CA ASN A 222 -11.98 7.89 -3.30
C ASN A 222 -11.17 6.61 -3.51
N ALA A 223 -11.77 5.43 -3.39
CA ALA A 223 -11.07 4.17 -3.49
C ALA A 223 -11.79 3.17 -4.40
N PHE A 224 -11.02 2.27 -5.00
CA PHE A 224 -11.54 1.23 -5.88
C PHE A 224 -10.71 -0.04 -5.77
N LEU A 225 -11.30 -1.16 -6.17
CA LEU A 225 -10.62 -2.45 -6.22
C LEU A 225 -10.23 -2.79 -7.65
N VAL A 226 -9.04 -3.37 -7.80
CA VAL A 226 -8.65 -4.15 -8.97
C VAL A 226 -8.21 -5.55 -8.51
N PRO A 227 -8.34 -6.59 -9.34
CA PRO A 227 -7.68 -7.86 -9.09
C PRO A 227 -6.21 -7.65 -8.72
N LYS A 228 -5.73 -8.36 -7.71
CA LYS A 228 -4.35 -8.23 -7.20
C LYS A 228 -3.30 -8.49 -8.28
N ALA A 229 -3.61 -9.34 -9.27
CA ALA A 229 -2.79 -9.57 -10.45
C ALA A 229 -2.56 -8.31 -11.31
N TRP A 230 -3.43 -7.31 -11.21
CA TRP A 230 -3.38 -6.05 -11.96
C TRP A 230 -2.91 -4.88 -11.08
N SER A 231 -2.29 -5.15 -9.93
CA SER A 231 -1.97 -4.12 -8.94
C SER A 231 -1.12 -2.96 -9.48
N GLY A 232 -0.25 -3.20 -10.48
CA GLY A 232 0.54 -2.13 -11.09
C GLY A 232 -0.30 -1.23 -12.01
N ILE A 233 -1.27 -1.80 -12.72
CA ILE A 233 -2.15 -1.09 -13.65
C ILE A 233 -3.11 -0.17 -12.90
N GLY A 234 -3.64 -0.62 -11.77
CA GLY A 234 -4.57 0.18 -10.95
C GLY A 234 -3.98 1.45 -10.32
N GLU A 235 -2.66 1.64 -10.36
CA GLU A 235 -2.00 2.85 -9.82
C GLU A 235 -1.62 3.85 -10.94
N LEU A 236 -1.94 3.53 -12.21
CA LEU A 236 -1.69 4.40 -13.36
C LEU A 236 -2.77 5.49 -13.44
N ALA A 237 -2.36 6.72 -13.77
CA ALA A 237 -3.25 7.88 -13.82
C ALA A 237 -4.39 7.66 -14.83
N GLU A 238 -4.07 7.10 -15.99
CA GLU A 238 -5.01 6.79 -17.06
C GLU A 238 -6.16 5.88 -16.59
N VAL A 239 -5.85 5.00 -15.63
CA VAL A 239 -6.80 4.03 -15.07
C VAL A 239 -7.57 4.67 -13.92
N SER A 240 -6.90 5.33 -12.99
CA SER A 240 -7.54 5.94 -11.81
C SER A 240 -8.45 7.11 -12.17
N GLU A 241 -8.11 7.91 -13.20
CA GLU A 241 -8.94 9.03 -13.69
C GLU A 241 -10.28 8.58 -14.29
N SER A 242 -10.39 7.29 -14.66
CA SER A 242 -11.61 6.72 -15.25
C SER A 242 -12.55 6.09 -14.22
N MET A 243 -12.17 6.04 -12.93
CA MET A 243 -12.84 5.23 -11.89
C MET A 243 -14.04 5.90 -11.23
#